data_AF-A0A3E4Y9B6-F1
#
_entry.id   AF-A0A3E4Y9B6-F1
#
_cell.length_a   1.000
_cell.length_b   1.000
_cell.length_c   1.000
_cell.angle_alpha   90.00
_cell.angle_beta   90.00
_cell.angle_gamma   90.00
#
_symmetry.space_group_name_H-M   'P 1'
#
loop_
_entity.id
_entity.type
_entity.pdbx_description
1 polymer ?
#
loop_
_entity_poly.entity_id
_entity_poly.type
_entity_poly.pdbx_seq_one_letter_code
_entity_poly.pdbx_strand_id
1 'polypeptide(L)'
;MEDNILNIKKEMIKKAKIKDLSRLEKYMSVQKEIQYLNFEERKLLIAELKRDLKAIDGMSTVKDTIQLCLSIFGIITPCIFSGIFINTGSIEWLSNIAFAIILFSMGMIVIFNFINIYQRNALSYTWYILDALTDYSDDDIFTE
;
A
#
# COMPACT_ATOMS: atom_id res chain seq x y z
N MET A 1 -13.76 18.34 14.55
CA MET A 1 -13.75 16.98 15.11
C MET A 1 -12.92 16.03 14.23
N GLU A 2 -13.12 16.02 12.89
CA GLU A 2 -12.30 15.24 11.95
C GLU A 2 -10.78 15.53 12.01
N ASP A 3 -10.37 16.79 12.16
CA ASP A 3 -8.93 17.14 12.23
C ASP A 3 -8.20 16.51 13.43
N ASN A 4 -8.91 16.27 14.54
CA ASN A 4 -8.30 15.72 15.74
C ASN A 4 -8.03 14.21 15.58
N ILE A 5 -8.99 13.47 15.02
CA ILE A 5 -8.87 12.03 14.74
C ILE A 5 -7.77 11.77 13.71
N LEU A 6 -7.69 12.60 12.66
CA LEU A 6 -6.64 12.48 11.65
C LEU A 6 -5.25 12.74 12.23
N ASN A 7 -5.12 13.71 13.14
CA ASN A 7 -3.86 13.98 13.83
C ASN A 7 -3.45 12.82 14.74
N ILE A 8 -4.37 12.30 15.54
CA ILE A 8 -4.11 11.16 16.43
C ILE A 8 -3.68 9.92 15.63
N LYS A 9 -4.35 9.64 14.51
CA LYS A 9 -3.95 8.58 13.57
C LYS A 9 -2.52 8.78 13.04
N LYS A 10 -2.17 10.01 12.64
CA LYS A 10 -0.79 10.32 12.18
C LYS A 10 0.23 10.10 13.29
N GLU A 11 -0.10 10.45 14.53
CA GLU A 11 0.79 10.23 15.68
C GLU A 11 0.96 8.74 16.01
N MET A 12 -0.12 7.97 16.02
CA MET A 12 -0.07 6.52 16.19
C MET A 12 0.79 5.85 15.11
N ILE A 13 0.64 6.26 13.85
CA ILE A 13 1.48 5.77 12.74
C ILE A 13 2.96 6.15 12.95
N LYS A 14 3.25 7.38 13.41
CA LYS A 14 4.62 7.80 13.71
C LYS A 14 5.23 6.92 14.80
N LYS A 15 4.50 6.64 15.88
CA LYS A 15 4.95 5.78 16.98
C LYS A 15 5.18 4.34 16.53
N ALA A 16 4.29 3.80 15.69
CA ALA A 16 4.46 2.46 15.11
C ALA A 16 5.69 2.35 14.17
N LYS A 17 6.15 3.47 13.61
CA LYS A 17 7.31 3.54 12.70
C LYS A 17 8.67 3.72 13.39
N ILE A 18 8.71 4.04 14.68
CA ILE A 18 9.98 4.26 15.41
C ILE A 18 10.81 2.98 15.34
N LYS A 19 12.06 3.05 14.83
CA LYS A 19 12.91 1.87 14.61
C LYS A 19 13.55 1.35 15.89
N ASP A 20 13.84 2.25 16.83
CA ASP A 20 14.64 1.94 18.04
C ASP A 20 13.82 1.40 19.22
N LEU A 21 12.51 1.21 19.03
CA LEU A 21 11.63 0.62 20.05
C LEU A 21 11.38 -0.86 19.77
N SER A 22 11.27 -1.65 20.84
CA SER A 22 10.78 -3.02 20.79
C SER A 22 9.30 -3.06 20.38
N ARG A 23 8.82 -4.23 19.93
CA ARG A 23 7.40 -4.42 19.56
C ARG A 23 6.44 -4.06 20.71
N LEU A 24 6.80 -4.42 21.93
CA LEU A 24 6.02 -4.16 23.14
C LEU A 24 5.96 -2.67 23.46
N GLU A 25 7.09 -1.97 23.39
CA GLU A 25 7.14 -0.52 23.67
C GLU A 25 6.35 0.29 22.64
N LYS A 26 6.38 -0.12 21.36
CA LYS A 26 5.51 0.49 20.34
C LYS A 26 4.04 0.28 20.66
N TYR A 27 3.68 -0.92 21.13
CA TYR A 27 2.30 -1.27 21.43
C TYR A 27 1.78 -0.45 22.60
N MET A 28 2.54 -0.38 23.69
CA MET A 28 2.22 0.48 24.83
C MET A 28 2.13 1.97 24.44
N SER A 29 3.01 2.44 23.55
CA SER A 29 3.01 3.84 23.11
C SER A 29 1.77 4.19 22.27
N VAL A 30 1.27 3.24 21.48
CA VAL A 30 0.00 3.36 20.73
C VAL A 30 -1.19 3.23 21.67
N GLN A 31 -1.19 2.28 22.60
CA GLN A 31 -2.25 2.15 23.61
C GLN A 31 -2.42 3.40 24.47
N LYS A 32 -1.32 4.08 24.84
CA LYS A 32 -1.40 5.36 25.55
C LYS A 32 -2.18 6.42 24.76
N GLU A 33 -2.03 6.47 23.44
CA GLU A 33 -2.84 7.38 22.60
C GLU A 33 -4.31 6.95 22.52
N ILE A 34 -4.58 5.64 22.58
CA ILE A 34 -5.93 5.08 22.61
C ILE A 34 -6.66 5.41 23.92
N GLN A 35 -5.94 5.43 25.04
CA GLN A 35 -6.48 5.79 26.35
C GLN A 35 -6.98 7.24 26.42
N TYR A 36 -6.39 8.17 25.66
CA TYR A 36 -6.82 9.57 25.61
C TYR A 36 -8.05 9.81 24.71
N LEU A 37 -8.47 8.80 23.95
CA LEU A 37 -9.64 8.89 23.08
C LEU A 37 -10.92 8.46 23.83
N ASN A 38 -11.97 9.26 23.68
CA ASN A 38 -13.30 8.88 24.15
C ASN A 38 -13.90 7.76 23.29
N PHE A 39 -14.90 7.05 23.83
CA PHE A 39 -15.55 5.91 23.15
C PHE A 39 -16.04 6.25 21.72
N GLU A 40 -16.69 7.40 21.53
CA GLU A 40 -17.15 7.88 20.22
C GLU A 40 -15.98 8.15 19.25
N GLU A 41 -14.86 8.70 19.74
CA GLU A 41 -13.67 8.97 18.93
C GLU A 41 -12.95 7.67 18.54
N ARG A 42 -12.90 6.68 19.43
CA ARG A 42 -12.39 5.34 19.11
C ARG A 42 -13.21 4.66 18.03
N LYS A 43 -14.55 4.74 18.13
CA LYS A 43 -15.47 4.19 17.12
C LYS A 43 -15.28 4.84 15.75
N LEU A 44 -15.11 6.17 15.71
CA LEU A 44 -14.81 6.91 14.48
C LEU A 44 -13.45 6.53 13.90
N LEU A 45 -12.41 6.40 14.74
CA LEU A 45 -11.07 5.99 14.31
C LEU A 45 -11.06 4.58 13.71
N ILE A 46 -11.78 3.63 14.33
CA ILE A 46 -11.96 2.27 13.79
C ILE A 46 -12.65 2.31 12.42
N ALA A 47 -13.72 3.09 12.27
CA ALA A 47 -14.43 3.22 11.00
C ALA A 47 -13.51 3.80 9.90
N GLU A 48 -12.69 4.78 10.25
CA GLU A 48 -11.74 5.39 9.32
C GLU A 48 -10.59 4.44 8.94
N LEU A 49 -10.04 3.68 9.89
CA LEU A 49 -9.02 2.67 9.60
C LEU A 49 -9.58 1.53 8.73
N LYS A 50 -10.83 1.11 8.94
CA LYS A 50 -11.51 0.16 8.06
C LYS A 50 -11.75 0.72 6.65
N ARG A 51 -12.08 2.00 6.54
CA ARG A 51 -12.19 2.70 5.25
C ARG A 51 -10.84 2.71 4.52
N ASP A 52 -9.75 3.00 5.22
CA ASP A 52 -8.40 2.95 4.65
C ASP A 52 -8.01 1.54 4.21
N LEU A 53 -8.29 0.51 5.01
CA LEU A 53 -8.05 -0.88 4.62
C LEU A 53 -8.77 -1.21 3.32
N LYS A 54 -10.03 -0.80 3.18
CA LYS A 54 -10.79 -0.99 1.93
C LYS A 54 -10.21 -0.22 0.75
N ALA A 55 -9.68 0.98 0.97
CA ALA A 55 -9.00 1.75 -0.06
C ALA A 55 -7.67 1.11 -0.49
N ILE A 56 -6.90 0.57 0.46
CA ILE A 56 -5.66 -0.18 0.20
C ILE A 56 -5.98 -1.50 -0.52
N ASP A 57 -7.06 -2.18 -0.17
CA ASP A 57 -7.52 -3.41 -0.82
C ASP A 57 -7.95 -3.17 -2.28
N GLY A 58 -8.69 -2.08 -2.55
CA GLY A 58 -8.99 -1.67 -3.93
C GLY A 58 -7.73 -1.36 -4.76
N MET A 59 -6.62 -1.06 -4.11
CA MET A 59 -5.32 -0.86 -4.72
C MET A 59 -4.69 -2.19 -5.19
N SER A 60 -5.15 -3.34 -4.69
CA SER A 60 -4.85 -4.68 -5.24
C SER A 60 -5.52 -4.88 -6.60
N THR A 61 -6.74 -4.39 -6.80
CA THR A 61 -7.41 -4.45 -8.11
C THR A 61 -6.64 -3.65 -9.18
N VAL A 62 -6.06 -2.51 -8.79
CA VAL A 62 -5.19 -1.72 -9.68
C VAL A 62 -3.93 -2.49 -10.04
N LYS A 63 -3.34 -3.21 -9.08
CA LYS A 63 -2.19 -4.09 -9.30
C LYS A 63 -2.50 -5.17 -10.34
N ASP A 64 -3.64 -5.83 -10.21
CA ASP A 64 -4.09 -6.87 -11.15
C ASP A 64 -4.33 -6.30 -12.55
N THR A 65 -4.92 -5.11 -12.63
CA THR A 65 -5.14 -4.40 -13.90
C THR A 65 -3.82 -4.07 -14.60
N ILE A 66 -2.84 -3.55 -13.86
CA ILE A 66 -1.49 -3.26 -14.40
C ILE A 66 -0.81 -4.54 -14.87
N GLN A 67 -0.90 -5.62 -14.08
CA GLN A 67 -0.30 -6.90 -14.44
C GLN A 67 -0.93 -7.48 -15.71
N LEU A 68 -2.26 -7.38 -15.85
CA LEU A 68 -2.97 -7.76 -17.06
C LEU A 68 -2.56 -6.92 -18.27
N CYS A 69 -2.40 -5.60 -18.11
CA CYS A 69 -1.86 -4.73 -19.16
C CYS A 69 -0.45 -5.14 -19.58
N LEU A 70 0.45 -5.42 -18.63
CA LEU A 70 1.82 -5.89 -18.94
C LEU A 70 1.81 -7.23 -19.67
N SER A 71 0.93 -8.17 -19.30
CA SER A 71 0.76 -9.43 -20.00
C SER A 71 0.29 -9.23 -21.44
N ILE A 72 -0.70 -8.35 -21.67
CA ILE A 72 -1.19 -8.01 -23.02
C ILE A 72 -0.07 -7.36 -23.84
N PHE A 73 0.67 -6.41 -23.26
CA PHE A 73 1.82 -5.80 -23.91
C PHE A 73 2.88 -6.83 -24.28
N GLY A 74 3.16 -7.81 -23.41
CA GLY A 74 4.10 -8.90 -23.68
C GLY A 74 3.69 -9.78 -24.87
N ILE A 75 2.39 -9.93 -25.15
CA ILE A 75 1.86 -10.72 -26.27
C ILE A 75 1.83 -9.89 -27.56
N ILE A 76 1.43 -8.62 -27.49
CA ILE A 76 1.28 -7.75 -28.66
C ILE A 76 2.65 -7.31 -29.20
N THR A 77 3.61 -7.07 -28.32
CA THR A 77 4.95 -6.57 -28.69
C THR A 77 5.64 -7.46 -29.72
N PRO A 78 5.75 -8.80 -29.55
CA PRO A 78 6.32 -9.70 -30.55
C PRO A 78 5.60 -9.65 -31.91
N CYS A 79 4.27 -9.53 -31.92
CA CYS A 79 3.48 -9.47 -33.16
C CYS A 79 3.77 -8.20 -33.96
N ILE A 80 3.83 -7.05 -33.28
CA ILE A 80 4.21 -5.77 -33.89
C ILE A 80 5.67 -5.84 -34.38
N PHE A 81 6.56 -6.41 -33.56
CA PHE A 81 7.98 -6.57 -33.91
C PHE A 81 8.17 -7.41 -35.18
N SER A 82 7.47 -8.54 -35.26
CA SER A 82 7.50 -9.43 -36.42
C SER A 82 7.01 -8.73 -37.68
N GLY A 83 5.89 -7.99 -37.59
CA GLY A 83 5.35 -7.23 -38.73
C GLY A 83 6.28 -6.11 -39.22
N ILE A 84 6.90 -5.36 -38.29
CA ILE A 84 7.85 -4.29 -38.64
C ILE A 84 9.14 -4.86 -39.24
N PHE A 85 9.63 -5.99 -38.71
CA PHE A 85 10.83 -6.65 -39.23
C PHE A 85 10.65 -7.13 -40.67
N ILE A 86 9.52 -7.77 -40.96
CA ILE A 86 9.18 -8.25 -42.31
C ILE A 86 9.09 -7.08 -43.30
N ASN A 87 8.58 -5.92 -42.85
CA ASN A 87 8.32 -4.79 -43.73
C ASN A 87 9.54 -3.86 -43.94
N THR A 88 10.45 -3.76 -42.97
CA THR A 88 11.59 -2.83 -43.03
C THR A 88 12.95 -3.50 -43.20
N GLY A 89 13.10 -4.79 -42.86
CA GLY A 89 14.36 -5.54 -42.95
C GLY A 89 15.52 -4.97 -42.11
N SER A 90 15.28 -3.91 -41.31
CA SER A 90 16.31 -3.19 -40.58
C SER A 90 16.46 -3.72 -39.16
N ILE A 91 17.58 -4.42 -38.93
CA ILE A 91 17.94 -4.96 -37.62
C ILE A 91 18.22 -3.84 -36.61
N GLU A 92 18.79 -2.71 -37.04
CA GLU A 92 19.11 -1.56 -36.17
C GLU A 92 17.84 -0.89 -35.62
N TRP A 93 16.82 -0.75 -36.46
CA TRP A 93 15.54 -0.17 -36.04
C TRP A 93 14.83 -1.08 -35.03
N LEU A 94 14.87 -2.40 -35.25
CA LEU A 94 14.42 -3.37 -34.27
C LEU A 94 15.19 -3.25 -32.96
N SER A 95 16.53 -3.27 -32.98
CA SER A 95 17.31 -3.21 -31.73
C SER A 95 17.01 -1.96 -30.90
N ASN A 96 16.78 -0.81 -31.55
CA ASN A 96 16.43 0.43 -30.86
C ASN A 96 15.05 0.37 -30.19
N ILE A 97 14.04 -0.20 -30.88
CA ILE A 97 12.70 -0.36 -30.30
C ILE A 97 12.72 -1.39 -29.16
N ALA A 98 13.41 -2.52 -29.32
CA ALA A 98 13.56 -3.51 -28.26
C ALA A 98 14.19 -2.88 -27.01
N PHE A 99 15.25 -2.08 -27.20
CA PHE A 99 15.92 -1.40 -26.11
C PHE A 99 15.01 -0.39 -25.39
N ALA A 100 14.23 0.39 -26.15
CA ALA A 100 13.25 1.32 -25.58
C ALA A 100 12.18 0.61 -24.74
N ILE A 101 11.68 -0.54 -25.21
CA ILE A 101 10.69 -1.35 -24.48
C ILE A 101 11.29 -1.95 -23.20
N ILE A 102 12.54 -2.42 -23.25
CA ILE A 102 13.25 -2.93 -22.07
C ILE A 102 13.38 -1.82 -21.02
N LEU A 103 13.83 -0.62 -21.41
CA LEU A 103 13.93 0.51 -20.49
C LEU A 103 12.58 0.91 -19.89
N PHE A 104 11.52 0.96 -20.72
CA PHE A 104 10.17 1.25 -20.24
C PHE A 104 9.68 0.20 -19.24
N SER A 105 9.87 -1.09 -19.53
CA SER A 105 9.46 -2.18 -18.64
C SER A 105 10.22 -2.16 -17.30
N MET A 106 11.52 -1.88 -17.32
CA MET A 106 12.32 -1.68 -16.11
C MET A 106 11.78 -0.53 -15.25
N GLY A 107 11.45 0.61 -15.87
CA GLY A 107 10.83 1.73 -15.16
C GLY A 107 9.50 1.37 -14.50
N MET A 108 8.64 0.64 -15.23
CA MET A 108 7.35 0.17 -14.70
C MET A 108 7.52 -0.79 -13.52
N ILE A 109 8.50 -1.70 -13.58
CA ILE A 109 8.80 -2.64 -12.48
C ILE A 109 9.23 -1.90 -11.21
N VAL A 110 10.06 -0.85 -11.34
CA VAL A 110 10.50 -0.04 -10.19
C VAL A 110 9.31 0.66 -9.52
N ILE A 111 8.46 1.31 -10.32
CA ILE A 111 7.25 1.99 -9.82
C ILE A 111 6.32 0.98 -9.14
N PHE A 112 6.13 -0.19 -9.75
CA PHE A 112 5.28 -1.25 -9.21
C PHE A 112 5.82 -1.78 -7.88
N ASN A 113 7.13 -2.01 -7.76
CA ASN A 113 7.74 -2.42 -6.50
C ASN A 113 7.59 -1.35 -5.42
N PHE A 114 7.74 -0.08 -5.76
CA PHE A 114 7.54 1.03 -4.83
C PHE A 114 6.10 1.07 -4.30
N ILE A 115 5.10 0.92 -5.19
CA ILE A 115 3.69 0.86 -4.81
C ILE A 115 3.41 -0.35 -3.91
N ASN A 116 3.94 -1.53 -4.23
CA ASN A 116 3.76 -2.74 -3.39
C ASN A 116 4.36 -2.58 -1.99
N ILE A 117 5.58 -2.01 -1.89
CA ILE A 117 6.22 -1.75 -0.59
C ILE A 117 5.40 -0.75 0.22
N TYR A 118 4.91 0.31 -0.44
CA TYR A 118 4.06 1.31 0.20
C TYR A 118 2.76 0.69 0.72
N GLN A 119 2.05 -0.07 -0.12
CA GLN A 119 0.82 -0.78 0.26
C GLN A 119 1.05 -1.72 1.43
N ARG A 120 2.07 -2.58 1.37
CA ARG A 120 2.38 -3.55 2.43
C ARG A 120 2.68 -2.86 3.75
N ASN A 121 3.46 -1.78 3.72
CA ASN A 121 3.77 -1.00 4.91
C ASN A 121 2.52 -0.31 5.46
N ALA A 122 1.73 0.34 4.61
CA ALA A 122 0.48 0.99 5.02
C ALA A 122 -0.47 -0.02 5.66
N LEU A 123 -0.69 -1.16 5.02
CA LEU A 123 -1.56 -2.23 5.53
C LEU A 123 -1.08 -2.75 6.90
N SER A 124 0.21 -2.99 7.05
CA SER A 124 0.82 -3.45 8.31
C SER A 124 0.59 -2.46 9.46
N TYR A 125 0.80 -1.16 9.23
CA TYR A 125 0.56 -0.14 10.25
C TYR A 125 -0.92 0.02 10.58
N THR A 126 -1.79 0.00 9.57
CA THR A 126 -3.24 0.13 9.77
C THR A 126 -3.80 -1.06 10.56
N TRP A 127 -3.38 -2.28 10.24
CA TRP A 127 -3.73 -3.48 11.03
C TRP A 127 -3.20 -3.42 12.45
N TYR A 128 -1.94 -3.01 12.63
CA TYR A 128 -1.34 -2.90 13.96
C TYR A 128 -2.08 -1.94 14.89
N ILE A 129 -2.50 -0.78 14.36
CA ILE A 129 -3.26 0.21 15.14
C ILE A 129 -4.67 -0.31 15.41
N LEU A 130 -5.30 -0.99 14.44
CA LEU A 130 -6.62 -1.59 14.60
C LEU A 130 -6.61 -2.67 15.69
N ASP A 131 -5.58 -3.52 15.71
CA ASP A 131 -5.40 -4.57 16.71
C ASP A 131 -5.31 -3.98 18.12
N ALA A 132 -4.46 -2.97 18.31
CA ALA A 132 -4.33 -2.26 19.58
C ALA A 132 -5.63 -1.55 20.02
N LEU A 133 -6.45 -1.07 19.08
CA LEU A 133 -7.77 -0.48 19.36
C LEU A 133 -8.81 -1.51 19.76
N THR A 134 -8.74 -2.71 19.18
CA THR A 134 -9.73 -3.77 19.40
C THR A 134 -9.46 -4.49 20.72
N ASP A 135 -8.18 -4.79 21.01
CA ASP A 135 -7.76 -5.33 22.31
C ASP A 135 -8.18 -4.40 23.47
N TYR A 136 -7.95 -3.09 23.31
CA TYR A 136 -8.34 -2.11 24.33
C TYR A 136 -9.87 -2.04 24.53
N SER A 137 -10.65 -2.19 23.45
CA SER A 137 -12.11 -2.18 23.57
C SER A 137 -12.68 -3.42 24.27
N ASP A 138 -11.98 -4.56 24.20
CA ASP A 138 -12.40 -5.77 24.92
C ASP A 138 -12.04 -5.69 26.41
N ASP A 139 -10.91 -5.08 26.78
CA ASP A 139 -10.51 -4.86 28.18
C ASP A 139 -11.45 -3.90 28.93
N ASP A 140 -11.99 -2.88 28.25
CA ASP A 140 -12.99 -1.95 28.83
C ASP A 140 -14.35 -2.64 29.09
N ILE A 141 -14.68 -3.76 28.43
CA ILE A 141 -15.94 -4.50 28.64
C ILE A 141 -15.90 -5.36 29.92
N PHE A 142 -14.71 -5.73 30.40
CA PHE A 142 -14.53 -6.55 31.60
C PHE A 142 -14.28 -5.75 32.88
N THR A 143 -14.31 -4.41 32.82
CA THR A 143 -14.03 -3.52 33.96
C THR A 143 -15.23 -2.69 34.46
N GLU A 144 -16.45 -2.92 33.96
CA GLU A 144 -17.69 -2.41 34.56
C GLU A 144 -18.38 -3.40 35.52
#